data_AF-A0A843T1A0-F1
#
_entry.id   AF-A0A843T1A0-F1
#
_cell.length_a   1.000
_cell.length_b   1.000
_cell.length_c   1.000
_cell.angle_alpha   90.00
_cell.angle_beta   90.00
_cell.angle_gamma   90.00
#
_symmetry.space_group_name_H-M   'P 1'
#
loop_
_entity.id
_entity.type
_entity.pdbx_description
1 polymer ?
#
loop_
_entity_poly.entity_id
_entity_poly.type
_entity_poly.pdbx_seq_one_letter_code
_entity_poly.pdbx_strand_id
1 'polypeptide(L)'
;MTQSHKLRLDGPVETHAVIVVNTDGVITSWTEGAAQMFGHDSASAVGRPVDLIVPEHLREAHWAGFHRAMADPQIKDMTADLPVLCADGRIREFPGRLLVLSDGLGTAIGAIAIYRADGTTGVRPFSTES
;
A
#
# COMPACT_ATOMS: atom_id res chain seq x y z
N MET A 1 7.10 32.98 28.23
CA MET A 1 6.91 32.46 26.86
C MET A 1 6.76 30.95 26.98
N THR A 2 5.52 30.47 26.99
CA THR A 2 5.19 29.08 27.30
C THR A 2 5.56 28.19 26.12
N GLN A 3 6.53 27.31 26.31
CA GLN A 3 6.85 26.26 25.35
C GLN A 3 5.70 25.24 25.37
N SER A 4 4.87 25.25 24.34
CA SER A 4 3.83 24.24 24.14
C SER A 4 4.51 22.90 23.85
N HIS A 5 4.73 22.12 24.91
CA HIS A 5 5.07 20.70 24.81
C HIS A 5 3.80 19.99 24.31
N LYS A 6 3.70 19.81 22.99
CA LYS A 6 2.62 19.02 22.39
C LYS A 6 2.89 17.56 22.78
N LEU A 7 2.22 17.12 23.83
CA LEU A 7 2.21 15.73 24.31
C LEU A 7 1.91 14.83 23.11
N ARG A 8 2.90 14.09 22.62
CA ARG A 8 2.68 13.01 21.64
C ARG A 8 1.99 11.91 22.44
N LEU A 9 0.67 11.87 22.37
CA LEU A 9 -0.11 10.78 22.94
C LEU A 9 0.32 9.52 22.20
N ASP A 10 0.91 8.57 22.93
CA ASP A 10 1.15 7.20 22.48
C ASP A 10 -0.20 6.50 22.34
N GLY A 11 -0.98 6.91 21.33
CA GLY A 11 -2.17 6.21 20.89
C GLY A 11 -1.79 4.79 20.44
N PRO A 12 -2.77 3.87 20.37
CA PRO A 12 -2.50 2.53 19.89
C PRO A 12 -1.81 2.61 18.52
N VAL A 13 -0.66 1.93 18.39
CA VAL A 13 0.00 1.78 17.10
C VAL A 13 -0.92 0.92 16.25
N GLU A 14 -1.37 1.49 15.13
CA GLU A 14 -2.20 0.75 14.20
C GLU A 14 -1.38 -0.39 13.60
N THR A 15 -1.80 -1.62 13.82
CA THR A 15 -1.07 -2.81 13.35
C THR A 15 -1.33 -3.11 11.87
N HIS A 16 -2.26 -2.38 11.25
CA HIS A 16 -2.65 -2.56 9.87
C HIS A 16 -2.66 -1.24 9.11
N ALA A 17 -2.15 -1.26 7.88
CA ALA A 17 -2.35 -0.21 6.91
C ALA A 17 -3.35 -0.67 5.84
N VAL A 18 -4.26 0.22 5.44
CA VAL A 18 -5.16 -0.02 4.32
C VAL A 18 -5.02 1.13 3.34
N ILE A 19 -4.82 0.78 2.07
CA ILE A 19 -4.74 1.72 0.95
C ILE A 19 -5.77 1.29 -0.09
N VAL A 20 -6.49 2.27 -0.63
CA VAL A 20 -7.37 2.06 -1.79
C VAL A 20 -6.90 2.94 -2.92
N VAL A 21 -6.91 2.40 -4.13
CA VAL A 21 -6.62 3.11 -5.38
C VAL A 21 -7.77 2.94 -6.37
N ASN A 22 -7.98 3.94 -7.22
CA ASN A 22 -8.88 3.80 -8.38
C ASN A 22 -8.21 3.02 -9.53
N THR A 23 -8.90 2.85 -10.66
CA THR A 23 -8.39 2.12 -11.85
C THR A 23 -7.17 2.77 -12.51
N ASP A 24 -6.88 4.03 -12.22
CA ASP A 24 -5.69 4.74 -12.70
C ASP A 24 -4.52 4.64 -11.69
N GLY A 25 -4.68 3.84 -10.63
CA GLY A 25 -3.72 3.70 -9.54
C GLY A 25 -3.53 4.95 -8.69
N VAL A 26 -4.47 5.89 -8.74
CA VAL A 26 -4.50 7.07 -7.87
C VAL A 26 -5.06 6.68 -6.51
N ILE A 27 -4.35 7.03 -5.44
CA ILE A 27 -4.75 6.75 -4.06
C ILE A 27 -6.00 7.53 -3.71
N THR A 28 -7.06 6.82 -3.32
CA THR A 28 -8.36 7.38 -2.90
C THR A 28 -8.61 7.26 -1.41
N SER A 29 -7.91 6.34 -0.72
CA SER A 29 -7.97 6.18 0.73
C SER A 29 -6.62 5.78 1.31
N TRP A 30 -6.33 6.31 2.48
CA TRP A 30 -5.09 6.11 3.21
C TRP A 30 -5.35 6.16 4.71
N THR A 31 -5.23 5.02 5.39
CA THR A 31 -5.50 4.95 6.83
C THR A 31 -4.38 5.55 7.68
N GLU A 32 -4.69 5.82 8.95
CA GLU A 32 -3.70 6.24 9.94
C GLU A 32 -2.55 5.23 10.08
N GLY A 33 -2.85 3.92 10.03
CA GLY A 33 -1.80 2.89 10.01
C GLY A 33 -0.89 2.96 8.79
N ALA A 34 -1.40 3.31 7.60
CA ALA A 34 -0.56 3.56 6.43
C ALA A 34 0.38 4.76 6.65
N ALA A 35 -0.11 5.82 7.29
CA ALA A 35 0.70 6.97 7.64
C ALA A 35 1.80 6.63 8.65
N GLN A 36 1.48 5.85 9.68
CA GLN A 36 2.44 5.40 10.68
C GLN A 36 3.49 4.44 10.10
N MET A 37 3.06 3.48 9.28
CA MET A 37 3.94 2.46 8.72
C MET A 37 4.86 3.03 7.62
N PHE A 38 4.31 3.80 6.69
CA PHE A 38 5.02 4.26 5.49
C PHE A 38 5.59 5.67 5.62
N GLY A 39 5.12 6.45 6.60
CA GLY A 39 5.62 7.80 6.90
C GLY A 39 5.04 8.91 6.01
N HIS A 40 4.05 8.60 5.17
CA HIS A 40 3.31 9.60 4.37
C HIS A 40 1.98 9.90 5.05
N ASP A 41 1.71 11.16 5.37
CA ASP A 41 0.39 11.55 5.88
C ASP A 41 -0.68 11.41 4.77
N SER A 42 -1.94 11.21 5.18
CA SER A 42 -3.06 11.01 4.25
C SER A 42 -3.24 12.18 3.27
N ALA A 43 -3.05 13.42 3.74
CA ALA A 43 -3.20 14.62 2.91
C ALA A 43 -2.11 14.72 1.81
N SER A 44 -0.94 14.14 2.06
CA SER A 44 0.18 14.07 1.13
C SER A 44 0.12 12.86 0.20
N ALA A 45 -0.70 11.84 0.53
CA ALA A 45 -0.80 10.58 -0.20
C ALA A 45 -2.03 10.52 -1.12
N VAL A 46 -3.20 10.92 -0.62
CA VAL A 46 -4.46 10.89 -1.38
C VAL A 46 -4.35 11.83 -2.60
N GLY A 47 -4.84 11.36 -3.74
CA GLY A 47 -4.76 12.06 -5.03
C GLY A 47 -3.43 11.87 -5.78
N ARG A 48 -2.47 11.12 -5.22
CA ARG A 48 -1.22 10.78 -5.90
C ARG A 48 -1.24 9.35 -6.46
N PRO A 49 -0.40 9.06 -7.46
CA PRO A 49 -0.17 7.68 -7.90
C PRO A 49 0.41 6.82 -6.78
N VAL A 50 0.05 5.54 -6.77
CA VAL A 50 0.59 4.55 -5.81
C VAL A 50 2.11 4.35 -5.92
N ASP A 51 2.73 4.82 -7.00
CA ASP A 51 4.18 4.98 -7.17
C ASP A 51 4.88 5.69 -6.00
N LEU A 52 4.12 6.46 -5.20
CA LEU A 52 4.57 7.03 -3.94
C LEU A 52 5.26 5.99 -3.04
N ILE A 53 4.70 4.78 -2.98
CA ILE A 53 5.19 3.70 -2.11
C ILE A 53 5.80 2.52 -2.87
N VAL A 54 5.76 2.54 -4.20
CA VAL A 54 6.35 1.48 -5.02
C VAL A 54 7.81 1.86 -5.35
N PRO A 55 8.80 1.03 -4.96
CA PRO A 55 10.20 1.26 -5.33
C PRO A 55 10.37 1.43 -6.84
N GLU A 56 11.19 2.39 -7.27
CA GLU A 56 11.37 2.75 -8.69
C GLU A 56 11.61 1.53 -9.59
N HIS A 57 12.54 0.67 -9.20
CA HIS A 57 12.93 -0.53 -9.95
C HIS A 57 11.83 -1.60 -10.06
N LEU A 58 10.75 -1.48 -9.29
CA LEU A 58 9.60 -2.40 -9.32
C LEU A 58 8.36 -1.80 -9.98
N ARG A 59 8.36 -0.50 -10.34
CA ARG A 59 7.18 0.17 -10.89
C ARG A 59 6.67 -0.48 -12.16
N GLU A 60 7.56 -0.84 -13.07
CA GLU A 60 7.18 -1.52 -14.31
C GLU A 60 6.44 -2.84 -14.04
N ALA A 61 7.01 -3.71 -13.20
CA ALA A 61 6.41 -4.98 -12.83
C ALA A 61 5.09 -4.80 -12.06
N HIS A 62 5.04 -3.82 -11.15
CA HIS A 62 3.85 -3.44 -10.40
C HIS A 62 2.72 -3.01 -11.36
N TRP A 63 2.96 -2.07 -12.26
CA TRP A 63 1.96 -1.58 -13.21
C TRP A 63 1.51 -2.65 -14.20
N ALA A 64 2.42 -3.52 -14.65
CA ALA A 64 2.04 -4.67 -15.48
C ALA A 64 1.11 -5.64 -14.73
N GLY A 65 1.36 -5.87 -13.43
CA GLY A 65 0.44 -6.64 -12.58
C GLY A 65 -0.91 -5.94 -12.39
N PHE A 66 -0.86 -4.65 -12.05
CA PHE A 66 -2.05 -3.83 -11.80
C PHE A 66 -2.97 -3.74 -13.02
N HIS A 67 -2.43 -3.43 -14.21
CA HIS A 67 -3.22 -3.36 -15.44
C HIS A 67 -3.84 -4.71 -15.82
N ARG A 68 -3.11 -5.82 -15.64
CA ARG A 68 -3.68 -7.16 -15.84
C ARG A 68 -4.84 -7.41 -14.88
N ALA A 69 -4.69 -7.04 -13.61
CA ALA A 69 -5.74 -7.19 -12.60
C ALA A 69 -6.98 -6.31 -12.87
N MET A 70 -6.79 -5.11 -13.42
CA MET A 70 -7.91 -4.24 -13.81
C MET A 70 -8.63 -4.74 -15.06
N ALA A 71 -7.90 -5.32 -16.03
CA ALA A 71 -8.46 -5.86 -17.27
C ALA A 71 -9.16 -7.20 -17.05
N ASP A 72 -8.63 -8.04 -16.17
CA ASP A 72 -9.19 -9.33 -15.79
C ASP A 72 -9.26 -9.45 -14.26
N PRO A 73 -10.36 -8.97 -13.63
CA PRO A 73 -10.54 -8.99 -12.19
C PRO A 73 -10.72 -10.40 -11.60
N GLN A 74 -10.58 -11.46 -12.41
CA GLN A 74 -10.53 -12.85 -11.93
C GLN A 74 -9.30 -13.15 -11.07
N ILE A 75 -8.30 -12.25 -10.97
CA ILE A 75 -7.19 -12.38 -10.00
C ILE A 75 -7.75 -12.23 -8.57
N LYS A 76 -8.10 -13.36 -7.99
CA LYS A 76 -8.45 -13.48 -6.57
C LYS A 76 -7.16 -13.47 -5.77
N ASP A 77 -7.07 -12.42 -4.96
CA ASP A 77 -6.18 -12.25 -3.81
C ASP A 77 -4.73 -12.71 -3.94
N MET A 78 -3.81 -11.74 -4.03
CA MET A 78 -2.39 -11.99 -3.83
C MET A 78 -2.03 -11.72 -2.36
N THR A 79 -1.29 -12.64 -1.74
CA THR A 79 -0.69 -12.45 -0.41
C THR A 79 0.82 -12.62 -0.53
N ALA A 80 1.57 -11.62 -0.09
CA ALA A 80 3.02 -11.54 -0.26
C ALA A 80 3.66 -10.56 0.72
N ASP A 81 4.96 -10.71 0.94
CA ASP A 81 5.81 -9.67 1.53
C ASP A 81 6.17 -8.66 0.46
N LEU A 82 5.61 -7.46 0.60
CA LEU A 82 5.69 -6.43 -0.42
C LEU A 82 6.71 -5.36 -0.02
N PRO A 83 7.69 -5.06 -0.89
CA PRO A 83 8.62 -3.97 -0.67
C PRO A 83 7.88 -2.64 -0.83
N VAL A 84 7.96 -1.80 0.19
CA VAL A 84 7.36 -0.47 0.26
C VAL A 84 8.46 0.57 0.42
N LEU A 85 8.54 1.49 -0.53
CA LEU A 85 9.32 2.71 -0.40
C LEU A 85 8.62 3.62 0.61
N CYS A 86 9.29 3.89 1.73
CA CYS A 86 8.77 4.74 2.78
C CYS A 86 9.25 6.19 2.62
N ALA A 87 8.61 7.12 3.32
CA ALA A 87 8.91 8.56 3.26
C ALA A 87 10.36 8.90 3.67
N ASP A 88 11.00 8.05 4.48
CA ASP A 88 12.40 8.19 4.86
C ASP A 88 13.39 7.72 3.77
N GLY A 89 12.87 7.33 2.60
CA GLY A 89 13.63 6.85 1.45
C GLY A 89 14.08 5.39 1.55
N ARG A 90 13.74 4.69 2.65
CA ARG A 90 14.09 3.27 2.83
C ARG A 90 13.00 2.38 2.29
N ILE A 91 13.41 1.25 1.72
CA ILE A 91 12.50 0.16 1.34
C ILE A 91 12.35 -0.76 2.55
N ARG A 92 11.12 -1.05 2.94
CA ARG A 92 10.77 -1.99 4.01
C ARG A 92 9.75 -2.99 3.47
N GLU A 93 9.85 -4.23 3.91
CA GLU A 93 8.91 -5.27 3.51
C GLU A 93 7.78 -5.39 4.52
N PHE A 94 6.56 -5.49 4.02
CA PHE A 94 5.38 -5.70 4.84
C PHE A 94 4.55 -6.85 4.27
N PRO A 95 4.09 -7.79 5.10
CA PRO A 95 3.12 -8.78 4.67
C PRO A 95 1.83 -8.06 4.27
N GLY A 96 1.43 -8.23 3.02
CA GLY A 96 0.30 -7.56 2.41
C GLY A 96 -0.60 -8.49 1.63
N ARG A 97 -1.88 -8.11 1.56
CA ARG A 97 -2.89 -8.75 0.72
C ARG A 97 -3.48 -7.71 -0.23
N LEU A 98 -3.52 -8.03 -1.52
CA LEU A 98 -4.08 -7.16 -2.57
C LEU A 98 -5.35 -7.80 -3.14
N LEU A 99 -6.39 -7.01 -3.30
CA LEU A 99 -7.65 -7.43 -3.90
C LEU A 99 -8.09 -6.38 -4.93
N VAL A 100 -8.61 -6.86 -6.06
CA VAL A 100 -9.34 -6.00 -6.99
C VAL A 100 -10.71 -5.71 -6.41
N LEU A 101 -11.12 -4.45 -6.47
CA LEU A 101 -12.47 -4.02 -6.16
C LEU A 101 -13.27 -4.00 -7.46
N SER A 102 -14.42 -4.67 -7.47
CA SER A 102 -15.32 -4.70 -8.62
C SER A 102 -16.72 -4.23 -8.23
N ASP A 103 -17.45 -3.67 -9.20
CA ASP A 103 -18.87 -3.38 -9.06
C ASP A 103 -19.73 -4.66 -9.11
N GLY A 104 -21.06 -4.50 -8.98
CA GLY A 104 -22.00 -5.63 -9.03
C GLY A 104 -22.09 -6.34 -10.39
N LEU A 105 -21.49 -5.78 -11.44
CA LEU A 105 -21.41 -6.38 -12.78
C LEU A 105 -20.06 -7.07 -13.02
N GLY A 106 -19.14 -7.00 -12.06
CA GLY A 106 -17.80 -7.57 -12.17
C GLY A 106 -16.78 -6.65 -12.84
N THR A 107 -17.12 -5.39 -13.13
CA THR A 107 -16.18 -4.41 -13.69
C THR A 107 -15.22 -3.95 -12.59
N ALA A 108 -13.92 -3.97 -12.86
CA ALA A 108 -12.93 -3.44 -11.91
C ALA A 108 -13.13 -1.92 -11.72
N ILE A 109 -13.16 -1.47 -10.47
CA ILE A 109 -13.27 -0.06 -10.09
C ILE A 109 -12.05 0.44 -9.30
N GLY A 110 -11.10 -0.45 -9.02
CA GLY A 110 -9.86 -0.12 -8.30
C GLY A 110 -9.28 -1.32 -7.59
N ALA A 111 -8.40 -1.06 -6.63
CA ALA A 111 -7.82 -2.10 -5.79
C ALA A 111 -7.70 -1.65 -4.33
N ILE A 112 -7.69 -2.61 -3.44
CA ILE A 112 -7.39 -2.44 -2.01
C ILE A 112 -6.15 -3.26 -1.65
N ALA A 113 -5.25 -2.65 -0.89
CA ALA A 113 -4.10 -3.31 -0.31
C ALA A 113 -4.18 -3.19 1.22
N ILE A 114 -4.02 -4.31 1.92
CA ILE A 114 -4.05 -4.40 3.38
C ILE A 114 -2.69 -4.95 3.82
N TYR A 115 -1.97 -4.21 4.65
CA TYR A 115 -0.67 -4.60 5.17
C TYR A 115 -0.73 -4.80 6.67
N ARG A 116 0.17 -5.62 7.20
CA ARG A 116 0.47 -5.64 8.64
C ARG A 116 1.84 -5.03 8.93
N ALA A 117 1.95 -4.40 10.09
CA ALA A 117 3.20 -3.81 10.59
C ALA A 117 4.27 -4.86 10.92
N ASP A 118 3.85 -6.09 11.23
CA ASP A 118 4.70 -7.17 11.69
C ASP A 118 4.40 -8.51 11.01
N GLY A 119 5.36 -9.42 11.10
CA GLY A 119 5.27 -10.76 10.51
C GLY A 119 5.78 -10.84 9.07
N THR A 120 5.52 -11.99 8.46
CA THR A 120 5.92 -12.34 7.09
C THR A 120 4.94 -13.38 6.58
N THR A 121 4.64 -13.31 5.28
CA THR A 121 3.90 -14.33 4.52
C THR A 121 4.81 -15.46 4.05
N GLY A 122 6.13 -15.23 4.02
CA GLY A 122 7.13 -16.13 3.44
C GLY A 122 7.21 -16.06 1.91
N VAL A 123 6.33 -15.32 1.24
CA VAL A 123 6.27 -15.21 -0.23
C VAL A 123 6.82 -13.86 -0.67
N ARG A 124 7.89 -13.85 -1.46
CA ARG A 124 8.55 -12.62 -1.94
C ARG A 124 8.48 -12.54 -3.48
N PRO A 125 7.45 -11.90 -4.05
CA PRO A 125 7.16 -11.95 -5.49
C PRO A 125 8.22 -11.27 -6.37
N PHE A 126 9.13 -10.50 -5.77
CA PHE A 126 10.19 -9.77 -6.47
C PHE A 126 11.60 -10.22 -6.08
N SER A 127 11.75 -11.29 -5.29
CA SER A 127 13.06 -11.87 -5.05
C SER A 127 13.52 -12.61 -6.29
N THR A 128 14.63 -12.18 -6.87
CA THR A 128 15.41 -13.06 -7.76
C THR A 128 15.94 -14.20 -6.90
N GLU A 129 15.37 -15.40 -7.05
CA GLU A 129 16.01 -16.61 -6.57
C GLU A 129 17.46 -16.62 -7.09
N SER A 130 18.42 -16.76 -6.16
CA SER A 130 19.82 -17.03 -6.48
C SER A 130 20.04 -18.53 -6.54
#